data_AF-A0A1B8XV56-F1
#
_entry.id   AF-A0A1B8XV56-F1
#
_cell.length_a   1.000
_cell.length_b   1.000
_cell.length_c   1.000
_cell.angle_alpha   90.00
_cell.angle_beta   90.00
_cell.angle_gamma   90.00
#
_symmetry.space_group_name_H-M   'P 1'
#
loop_
_entity.id
_entity.type
_entity.pdbx_description
1 polymer ?
#
loop_
_entity_poly.entity_id
_entity_poly.type
_entity_poly.pdbx_seq_one_letter_code
_entity_poly.pdbx_strand_id
1 'polypeptide(L)'
;RGAKINEYLLEKSRVSHQDPGEKNFHIFYYMLGGIPDEEKQVYGLLQPSLYRYIGSKWEEATPSHWVESYQRVCNAMRMVGFQEQ
;
A
#
# COMPACT_ATOMS: atom_id res chain seq x y z
N ARG A 1 16.27 -15.56 -21.31
CA ARG A 1 16.95 -14.29 -20.96
C ARG A 1 16.43 -13.91 -19.58
N GLY A 2 17.30 -13.78 -18.58
CA GLY A 2 16.90 -13.43 -17.21
C GLY A 2 17.24 -11.97 -16.88
N ALA A 3 16.57 -11.41 -15.88
CA ALA A 3 16.88 -10.12 -15.29
C ALA A 3 17.01 -10.30 -13.77
N LYS A 4 17.96 -9.59 -13.15
CA LYS A 4 18.14 -9.59 -11.69
C LYS A 4 17.85 -8.19 -11.17
N ILE A 5 16.84 -8.08 -10.31
CA ILE A 5 16.55 -6.85 -9.56
C ILE A 5 17.33 -6.94 -8.25
N ASN A 6 18.06 -5.88 -7.91
CA ASN A 6 18.67 -5.74 -6.60
C ASN A 6 18.08 -4.48 -5.97
N GLU A 7 17.35 -4.63 -4.88
CA GLU A 7 16.91 -3.50 -4.08
C GLU A 7 18.02 -3.10 -3.12
N TYR A 8 18.41 -1.82 -3.18
CA TYR A 8 19.38 -1.25 -2.25
C TYR A 8 18.70 -0.18 -1.40
N LEU A 9 19.04 -0.16 -0.11
CA LEU A 9 18.71 0.92 0.84
C LEU A 9 17.22 1.24 0.96
N LEU A 10 16.39 0.25 1.33
CA LEU A 10 15.03 0.54 1.78
C LEU A 10 15.08 1.43 3.05
N GLU A 11 14.41 2.58 2.99
CA GLU A 11 14.34 3.53 4.09
C GLU A 11 13.40 3.01 5.20
N LYS A 12 13.92 2.15 6.08
CA LYS A 12 13.14 1.52 7.15
C LYS A 12 12.49 2.52 8.11
N SER A 13 13.15 3.65 8.36
CA SER A 13 12.64 4.73 9.21
C SER A 13 11.31 5.29 8.71
N ARG A 14 11.11 5.32 7.37
CA ARG A 14 9.88 5.80 6.75
C ARG A 14 8.64 5.04 7.17
N VAL A 15 8.77 3.78 7.60
CA VAL A 15 7.63 3.01 8.10
C VAL A 15 7.18 3.53 9.48
N SER A 16 8.13 3.79 10.38
CA SER A 16 7.87 4.17 11.77
C SER A 16 7.69 5.67 11.99
N HIS A 17 8.33 6.50 11.16
CA HIS A 17 8.41 7.95 11.29
C HIS A 17 8.28 8.59 9.91
N GLN A 18 7.51 9.67 9.83
CA GLN A 18 7.37 10.49 8.62
C GLN A 18 7.65 11.93 9.02
N ASP A 19 8.52 12.61 8.28
CA ASP A 19 8.78 14.02 8.52
C ASP A 19 7.54 14.86 8.21
N PRO A 20 7.38 16.05 8.84
CA PRO A 20 6.23 16.90 8.61
C PRO A 20 6.03 17.20 7.13
N GLY A 21 4.91 16.70 6.58
CA GLY A 21 4.53 16.92 5.19
C GLY A 21 4.81 15.74 4.27
N GLU A 22 5.62 14.77 4.69
CA GLU A 22 5.94 13.53 3.98
C GLU A 22 4.87 12.45 4.15
N LYS A 23 4.86 11.49 3.22
CA LYS A 23 4.02 10.29 3.28
C LYS A 23 4.86 9.03 3.45
N ASN A 24 4.17 7.98 3.87
CA ASN A 24 4.73 6.63 3.89
C ASN A 24 4.70 5.99 2.48
N PHE A 25 5.10 4.73 2.36
CA PHE A 25 5.04 3.98 1.12
C PHE A 25 3.61 3.85 0.59
N HIS A 26 3.46 4.00 -0.73
CA HIS A 26 2.15 4.02 -1.39
C HIS A 26 1.29 2.78 -1.15
N ILE A 27 1.93 1.61 -0.98
CA ILE A 27 1.21 0.35 -0.77
C ILE A 27 0.28 0.39 0.45
N PHE A 28 0.64 1.10 1.51
CA PHE A 28 -0.21 1.23 2.71
C PHE A 28 -1.53 1.95 2.39
N TYR A 29 -1.48 2.99 1.56
CA TYR A 29 -2.66 3.74 1.13
C TYR A 29 -3.49 2.93 0.13
N TYR A 30 -2.84 2.22 -0.79
CA TYR A 30 -3.50 1.37 -1.78
C TYR A 30 -4.25 0.22 -1.11
N MET A 31 -3.68 -0.40 -0.08
CA MET A 31 -4.35 -1.45 0.68
C MET A 31 -5.57 -0.90 1.44
N LEU A 32 -5.39 0.18 2.20
CA LEU A 32 -6.48 0.72 3.02
C LEU A 32 -7.62 1.34 2.18
N GLY A 33 -7.31 1.89 1.00
CA GLY A 33 -8.30 2.54 0.14
C GLY A 33 -8.86 1.64 -0.96
N GLY A 34 -8.08 0.66 -1.43
CA GLY A 34 -8.38 -0.14 -2.63
C GLY A 34 -8.85 -1.57 -2.37
N ILE A 35 -8.67 -2.11 -1.16
CA ILE A 35 -9.18 -3.43 -0.79
C ILE A 35 -10.71 -3.37 -0.63
N PRO A 36 -11.48 -4.38 -1.09
CA PRO A 36 -12.91 -4.49 -0.80
C PRO A 36 -13.20 -4.57 0.69
N ASP A 37 -14.31 -3.99 1.16
CA ASP A 37 -14.59 -3.93 2.61
C ASP A 37 -14.77 -5.31 3.27
N GLU A 38 -15.24 -6.31 2.52
CA GLU A 38 -15.31 -7.70 2.98
C GLU A 38 -13.91 -8.26 3.29
N GLU A 39 -12.96 -8.08 2.37
CA GLU A 39 -11.57 -8.49 2.57
C GLU A 39 -10.88 -7.69 3.69
N LYS A 40 -11.19 -6.40 3.82
CA LYS A 40 -10.69 -5.59 4.95
C LYS A 40 -11.08 -6.19 6.29
N GLN A 41 -12.31 -6.70 6.43
CA GLN A 41 -12.75 -7.35 7.66
C GLN A 41 -11.98 -8.64 7.93
N VAL A 42 -11.75 -9.46 6.90
CA VAL A 42 -10.95 -10.69 7.02
C VAL A 42 -9.53 -10.38 7.48
N TYR A 43 -8.91 -9.31 6.95
CA TYR A 43 -7.57 -8.87 7.34
C TYR A 43 -7.52 -8.00 8.60
N GLY A 44 -8.67 -7.69 9.21
CA GLY A 44 -8.75 -6.82 10.39
C GLY A 44 -8.28 -5.38 10.13
N LEU A 45 -8.43 -4.89 8.89
CA LEU A 45 -8.06 -3.54 8.52
C LEU A 45 -9.10 -2.54 9.04
N LEU A 46 -8.62 -1.58 9.81
CA LEU A 46 -9.42 -0.53 10.43
C LEU A 46 -9.42 0.74 9.58
N GLN A 47 -10.07 1.78 10.09
CA GLN A 47 -10.05 3.10 9.45
C GLN A 47 -8.61 3.66 9.35
N PRO A 48 -8.23 4.30 8.23
CA PRO A 48 -6.88 4.82 8.03
C PRO A 48 -6.37 5.74 9.15
N SER A 49 -7.27 6.53 9.76
CA SER A 49 -6.97 7.45 10.85
C SER A 49 -6.46 6.78 12.13
N LEU A 50 -6.68 5.46 12.29
CA LEU A 50 -6.22 4.69 13.44
C LEU A 50 -4.77 4.21 13.29
N TYR A 51 -4.20 4.32 12.09
CA TYR A 51 -2.83 3.91 11.81
C TYR A 51 -1.88 5.10 11.88
N ARG A 52 -1.01 5.12 12.91
CA ARG A 52 0.00 6.17 13.08
C ARG A 52 0.88 6.36 11.83
N TYR A 53 1.21 5.28 11.15
CA TYR A 53 2.11 5.27 9.99
C TYR A 53 1.47 5.81 8.70
N ILE A 54 0.16 6.07 8.68
CA ILE A 54 -0.52 6.72 7.54
C ILE A 54 -0.34 8.24 7.59
N GLY A 55 -0.12 8.78 8.80
CA GLY A 55 0.04 10.20 9.03
C GLY A 55 -1.27 10.99 8.87
N SER A 56 -1.18 12.30 9.12
CA SER A 56 -2.33 13.23 9.09
C SER A 56 -2.83 13.55 7.67
N LYS A 57 -2.14 13.06 6.63
CA LYS A 57 -2.42 13.33 5.22
C LYS A 57 -2.94 12.08 4.51
N TRP A 58 -3.97 11.44 5.06
CA TRP A 58 -4.84 10.59 4.25
C TRP A 58 -5.47 11.49 3.17
N GLU A 59 -4.86 11.46 1.98
CA GLU A 59 -5.03 12.49 0.97
C GLU A 59 -6.40 12.43 0.29
N GLU A 60 -6.82 13.57 -0.28
CA GLU A 60 -8.05 13.81 -1.07
C GLU A 60 -8.10 13.02 -2.41
N ALA A 61 -7.42 11.88 -2.52
CA ALA A 61 -7.54 11.05 -3.71
C ALA A 61 -8.90 10.36 -3.70
N THR A 62 -9.54 10.33 -4.87
CA THR A 62 -10.86 9.72 -5.02
C THR A 62 -10.78 8.22 -4.76
N PRO A 63 -11.83 7.61 -4.17
CA PRO A 63 -11.88 6.16 -3.94
C PRO A 63 -11.49 5.33 -5.18
N SER A 64 -11.85 5.81 -6.37
CA SER A 64 -11.51 5.17 -7.66
C SER A 64 -10.00 5.02 -7.87
N HIS A 65 -9.20 6.04 -7.55
CA HIS A 65 -7.75 6.01 -7.73
C HIS A 65 -7.08 4.93 -6.86
N TRP A 66 -7.56 4.76 -5.63
CA TRP A 66 -7.02 3.77 -4.70
C TRP A 66 -7.31 2.34 -5.16
N VAL A 67 -8.53 2.08 -5.61
CA VAL A 67 -8.94 0.77 -6.14
C VAL A 67 -8.14 0.42 -7.39
N GLU A 68 -8.00 1.34 -8.34
CA GLU A 68 -7.22 1.11 -9.56
C GLU A 68 -5.75 0.82 -9.23
N SER A 69 -5.14 1.61 -8.34
CA SER A 69 -3.73 1.44 -7.96
C SER A 69 -3.48 0.11 -7.26
N TYR A 70 -4.38 -0.30 -6.35
CA TYR A 70 -4.32 -1.60 -5.70
C TYR A 70 -4.43 -2.74 -6.72
N GLN A 71 -5.39 -2.67 -7.64
CA GLN A 71 -5.54 -3.66 -8.70
C GLN A 71 -4.30 -3.76 -9.60
N ARG A 72 -3.66 -2.63 -9.93
CA ARG A 72 -2.41 -2.61 -10.69
C ARG A 72 -1.28 -3.34 -9.95
N VAL A 73 -1.17 -3.18 -8.64
CA VAL A 73 -0.19 -3.92 -7.82
C VAL A 73 -0.52 -5.42 -7.79
N CYS A 74 -1.77 -5.80 -7.56
CA CYS A 74 -2.16 -7.23 -7.56
C CYS A 74 -1.91 -7.89 -8.92
N ASN A 75 -2.23 -7.20 -10.02
CA ASN A 75 -1.91 -7.66 -11.37
C ASN A 75 -0.40 -7.83 -11.57
N ALA A 76 0.41 -6.87 -11.08
CA ALA A 76 1.86 -6.96 -11.14
C ALA A 76 2.40 -8.16 -10.34
N MET A 77 1.88 -8.40 -9.13
CA MET A 77 2.26 -9.57 -8.31
C MET A 77 1.94 -10.89 -9.03
N ARG A 78 0.76 -10.99 -9.66
CA ARG A 78 0.40 -12.16 -10.47
C ARG A 78 1.34 -12.35 -11.68
N MET A 79 1.68 -11.26 -12.38
CA MET A 79 2.59 -11.32 -13.53
C MET A 79 4.01 -11.78 -13.16
N VAL A 80 4.50 -11.44 -11.97
CA VAL A 80 5.82 -11.89 -11.50
C VAL A 80 5.80 -13.26 -10.83
N GLY A 81 4.64 -13.93 -10.80
CA GLY A 81 4.48 -15.33 -10.40
C GLY A 81 4.06 -15.58 -8.96
N PHE A 82 3.59 -14.56 -8.23
CA PHE A 82 2.95 -14.79 -6.93
C PHE A 82 1.57 -15.43 -7.12
N GLN A 83 1.30 -16.49 -6.37
CA GLN A 83 0.03 -17.23 -6.38
C GLN A 83 -0.79 -16.91 -5.12
N GLU A 84 -2.11 -16.88 -5.26
CA GLU A 84 -3.03 -16.85 -4.11
C GLU A 84 -2.92 -18.18 -3.35
N GLN A 85 -2.86 -18.13 -2.02
CA GLN A 85 -2.75 -19.29 -1.14
C GLN A 85 -4.13 -19.81 -0.73
#